data_AF-A0A0V0H0H4-F1
#
_entry.id   AF-A0A0V0H0H4-F1
#
_cell.length_a   1.000
_cell.length_b   1.000
_cell.length_c   1.000
_cell.angle_alpha   90.00
_cell.angle_beta   90.00
_cell.angle_gamma   90.00
#
_symmetry.space_group_name_H-M   'P 1'
#
loop_
_entity.id
_entity.type
_entity.pdbx_description
1 polymer ?
#
loop_
_entity_poly.entity_id
_entity_poly.type
_entity_poly.pdbx_seq_one_letter_code
_entity_poly.pdbx_strand_id
1 'polypeptide(L)'
;MCRFEGERLNCTRRSSAMQGFSNTILDLELIDPPLQGAQFTWSRGEETLQASRNDRFLCSSEWSDMFRAIQQYTMPKVISDHKPIILESGDWEASPSYFKFENMWLQAEDFIDMIKG
;
A
#
# COMPACT_ATOMS: atom_id res chain seq x y z
N MET A 1 14.53 6.65 4.99
CA MET A 1 15.73 6.84 4.14
C MET A 1 15.55 6.01 2.85
N CYS A 2 16.05 6.47 1.70
CA CYS A 2 15.95 5.72 0.43
C CYS A 2 17.02 4.61 0.34
N ARG A 3 16.69 3.50 -0.30
CA ARG A 3 17.56 2.35 -0.61
C ARG A 3 18.09 2.38 -2.04
N PHE A 4 17.21 2.73 -2.99
CA PHE A 4 17.49 2.65 -4.42
C PHE A 4 17.31 3.99 -5.12
N GLU A 5 17.98 4.17 -6.26
CA GLU A 5 17.90 5.40 -7.06
C GLU A 5 16.45 5.75 -7.41
N GLY A 6 15.67 4.75 -7.84
CA GLY A 6 14.26 4.92 -8.19
C GLY A 6 13.34 5.32 -7.04
N GLU A 7 13.83 5.30 -5.80
CA GLU A 7 13.08 5.78 -4.64
C GLU A 7 13.23 7.29 -4.42
N ARG A 8 14.00 8.00 -5.26
CA ARG A 8 14.09 9.45 -5.26
C ARG A 8 13.98 9.99 -6.67
N LEU A 9 13.06 10.92 -6.89
CA LEU A 9 12.81 11.52 -8.20
C LEU A 9 14.09 12.16 -8.75
N ASN A 10 14.37 11.91 -10.03
CA ASN A 10 15.57 12.37 -10.75
C ASN A 10 16.92 11.93 -10.15
N CYS A 11 16.93 10.91 -9.28
CA CYS A 11 18.16 10.35 -8.76
C CYS A 11 18.73 9.30 -9.72
N THR A 12 19.97 9.49 -10.15
CA THR A 12 20.66 8.55 -11.07
C THR A 12 21.85 7.84 -10.44
N ARG A 13 22.18 8.16 -9.17
CA ARG A 13 23.34 7.63 -8.46
C ARG A 13 22.97 7.20 -7.05
N ARG A 14 23.35 5.98 -6.66
CA ARG A 14 23.28 5.50 -5.28
C ARG A 14 24.32 6.21 -4.41
N SER A 15 23.87 6.88 -3.34
CA SER A 15 24.77 7.48 -2.36
C SER A 15 25.29 6.44 -1.36
N SER A 16 26.34 6.80 -0.62
CA SER A 16 26.86 5.97 0.49
C SER A 16 25.80 5.75 1.57
N ALA A 17 24.95 6.74 1.85
CA ALA A 17 23.85 6.60 2.81
C ALA A 17 22.81 5.57 2.33
N MET A 18 22.48 5.54 1.04
CA MET A 18 21.53 4.57 0.48
C MET A 18 22.09 3.14 0.52
N GLN A 19 23.40 3.00 0.25
CA GLN A 19 24.12 1.74 0.37
C GLN A 19 24.17 1.28 1.83
N GLY A 20 24.56 2.17 2.75
CA GLY A 20 24.58 1.88 4.18
C GLY A 20 23.23 1.44 4.71
N PHE A 21 22.15 2.14 4.35
CA PHE A 21 20.80 1.75 4.75
C PHE A 21 20.38 0.40 4.15
N SER A 22 20.72 0.13 2.89
CA SER A 22 20.45 -1.16 2.27
C SER A 22 21.22 -2.30 2.94
N ASN A 23 22.48 -2.06 3.30
CA ASN A 23 23.31 -3.02 4.03
C ASN A 23 22.73 -3.28 5.42
N THR A 24 22.34 -2.25 6.17
CA THR A 24 21.70 -2.45 7.49
C THR A 24 20.43 -3.30 7.39
N ILE A 25 19.61 -3.13 6.35
CA ILE A 25 18.42 -3.97 6.14
C ILE A 25 18.83 -5.43 5.86
N LEU A 26 19.88 -5.64 5.07
CA LEU A 26 20.40 -6.98 4.77
C LEU A 26 21.05 -7.65 5.99
N ASP A 27 21.88 -6.92 6.73
CA ASP A 27 22.61 -7.40 7.91
C ASP A 27 21.66 -7.81 9.05
N LEU A 28 20.50 -7.15 9.14
CA LEU A 28 19.44 -7.46 10.10
C LEU A 28 18.40 -8.44 9.53
N GLU A 29 18.61 -8.94 8.31
CA GLU A 29 17.70 -9.87 7.61
C GLU A 29 16.24 -9.37 7.56
N LEU A 30 16.07 -8.04 7.45
CA LEU A 30 14.77 -7.41 7.40
C LEU A 30 14.18 -7.48 5.98
N ILE A 31 12.89 -7.76 5.93
CA ILE A 31 12.08 -7.74 4.73
C ILE A 31 11.52 -6.33 4.54
N ASP A 32 11.61 -5.81 3.32
CA ASP A 32 10.96 -4.57 2.87
C ASP A 32 9.84 -4.95 1.91
N PRO A 33 8.59 -5.07 2.39
CA PRO A 33 7.46 -5.42 1.54
C PRO A 33 7.31 -4.41 0.37
N PRO A 34 6.82 -4.83 -0.80
CA PRO A 34 6.61 -3.89 -1.90
C PRO A 34 5.60 -2.80 -1.51
N LEU A 35 5.90 -1.55 -1.86
CA LEU A 35 4.95 -0.44 -1.71
C LEU A 35 3.96 -0.42 -2.88
N GLN A 36 2.69 -0.59 -2.56
CA GLN A 36 1.59 -0.52 -3.48
C GLN A 36 0.97 0.90 -3.51
N GLY A 37 0.38 1.25 -4.65
CA GLY A 37 -0.17 2.59 -4.87
C GLY A 37 0.87 3.56 -5.42
N ALA A 38 1.07 4.70 -4.76
CA ALA A 38 1.99 5.73 -5.22
C ALA A 38 3.45 5.33 -4.99
N GLN A 39 4.32 5.66 -5.95
CA GLN A 39 5.75 5.35 -5.89
C GLN A 39 6.51 6.07 -4.76
N PHE A 40 6.06 7.27 -4.37
CA PHE A 40 6.73 8.11 -3.38
C PHE A 40 5.83 8.35 -2.17
N THR A 41 6.41 8.32 -0.97
CA THR A 41 5.70 8.62 0.28
C THR A 41 5.84 10.08 0.68
N TRP A 42 6.78 10.80 0.08
CA TRP A 42 6.97 12.22 0.28
C TRP A 42 7.15 12.92 -1.05
N SER A 43 6.50 14.06 -1.20
CA SER A 43 6.74 15.02 -2.29
C SER A 43 6.48 16.42 -1.76
N ARG A 44 7.34 17.36 -2.11
CA ARG A 44 7.13 18.77 -1.77
C ARG A 44 5.97 19.29 -2.64
N GLY A 45 4.85 19.81 -2.13
CA GLY A 45 3.81 20.46 -2.96
C GLY A 45 3.24 19.67 -4.17
N GLU A 46 2.44 20.35 -5.03
CA GLU A 46 1.73 19.74 -6.17
C GLU A 46 2.53 19.71 -7.50
N GLU A 47 3.45 20.65 -7.73
CA GLU A 47 4.18 20.80 -9.02
C GLU A 47 5.67 20.41 -8.96
N THR A 48 6.12 19.55 -8.04
CA THR A 48 7.57 19.47 -7.76
C THR A 48 8.34 18.36 -8.46
N LEU A 49 9.61 18.71 -8.71
CA LEU A 49 10.66 17.84 -9.19
C LEU A 49 11.39 17.08 -8.06
N GLN A 50 10.85 17.12 -6.83
CA GLN A 50 11.44 16.50 -5.65
C GLN A 50 10.43 15.59 -4.95
N ALA A 51 10.65 14.29 -5.06
CA ALA A 51 9.88 13.28 -4.37
C ALA A 51 10.79 12.14 -3.92
N SER A 52 10.39 11.45 -2.86
CA SER A 52 11.13 10.29 -2.36
C SER A 52 10.26 9.32 -1.57
N ARG A 53 10.64 8.03 -1.55
CA ARG A 53 10.08 7.00 -0.67
C ARG A 53 10.96 6.90 0.57
N ASN A 54 10.68 7.73 1.57
CA ASN A 54 11.44 7.73 2.83
C ASN A 54 10.80 6.90 3.92
N ASP A 55 9.47 6.76 3.87
CA ASP A 55 8.65 6.07 4.84
C ASP A 55 8.40 4.63 4.35
N ARG A 56 8.57 3.64 5.23
CA ARG A 56 8.34 2.22 4.93
C ARG A 56 8.21 1.42 6.22
N PHE A 57 7.46 0.33 6.15
CA PHE A 57 7.55 -0.73 7.13
C PHE A 57 8.66 -1.70 6.75
N LEU A 58 9.38 -2.19 7.76
CA LEU A 58 10.32 -3.29 7.65
C LEU A 58 9.88 -4.36 8.65
N CYS A 59 9.84 -5.60 8.23
CA CYS A 59 9.44 -6.74 9.06
C CYS A 59 10.57 -7.75 9.16
N SER A 60 10.66 -8.46 10.28
CA SER A 60 11.52 -9.64 10.35
C SER A 60 10.87 -10.83 9.62
N SER A 61 11.65 -11.86 9.34
CA SER A 61 11.17 -13.15 8.82
C SER A 61 10.07 -13.74 9.71
N GLU A 62 10.26 -13.73 11.03
CA GLU A 62 9.31 -14.32 11.98
C GLU A 62 7.96 -13.61 11.93
N TRP A 63 7.99 -12.28 11.84
CA TRP A 63 6.76 -11.49 11.68
C TRP A 63 6.11 -11.77 10.33
N SER A 64 6.89 -11.93 9.27
CA SER A 64 6.38 -12.30 7.94
C SER A 64 5.77 -13.70 7.89
N ASP A 65 6.27 -14.63 8.69
CA ASP A 65 5.72 -16.00 8.79
C ASP A 65 4.41 -16.04 9.58
N MET A 66 4.27 -15.14 10.57
CA MET A 66 3.04 -15.01 11.37
C MET A 66 1.87 -14.39 10.60
N PHE A 67 2.15 -13.45 9.69
CA PHE A 67 1.14 -12.65 8.99
C PHE A 67 1.19 -12.93 7.49
N ARG A 68 0.14 -13.54 6.95
CA ARG A 68 0.09 -13.91 5.54
C ARG A 68 -0.04 -12.67 4.65
N ALA A 69 0.63 -12.75 3.49
CA ALA A 69 0.50 -11.81 2.38
C ALA A 69 0.55 -10.32 2.80
N ILE A 70 1.56 -9.97 3.60
CA ILE A 70 1.81 -8.60 4.04
C ILE A 70 2.04 -7.69 2.83
N GLN A 71 1.29 -6.59 2.77
CA GLN A 71 1.48 -5.55 1.78
C GLN A 71 1.47 -4.19 2.49
N GLN A 72 2.25 -3.25 1.95
CA GLN A 72 2.17 -1.86 2.40
C GLN A 72 1.64 -0.99 1.28
N TYR A 73 0.75 -0.05 1.62
CA TYR A 73 0.06 0.80 0.66
C TYR A 73 0.22 2.27 1.04
N THR A 74 0.32 3.14 0.04
CA THR A 74 0.16 4.58 0.26
C THR A 74 -1.31 4.97 0.29
N MET A 75 -1.67 5.86 1.22
CA MET A 75 -2.98 6.51 1.24
C MET A 75 -2.95 7.88 0.56
N PRO A 76 -4.11 8.38 0.08
CA PRO A 76 -4.25 9.75 -0.36
C PRO A 76 -3.81 10.73 0.74
N LYS A 77 -3.10 11.79 0.34
CA LYS A 77 -2.70 12.90 1.22
C LYS A 77 -3.59 14.11 0.94
N VAL A 78 -3.88 14.92 1.95
CA VAL A 78 -4.68 16.15 1.80
C VAL A 78 -3.76 17.39 1.80
N ILE A 79 -3.16 17.71 2.95
CA ILE A 79 -2.35 18.93 3.12
C ILE A 79 -0.87 18.66 3.43
N SER A 80 -0.50 17.40 3.69
CA SER A 80 0.87 17.04 4.06
C SER A 80 1.72 16.83 2.82
N ASP A 81 3.02 17.11 2.93
CA ASP A 81 3.99 16.65 1.93
C ASP A 81 4.17 15.12 1.98
N HIS A 82 3.80 14.49 3.10
CA HIS A 82 3.81 13.03 3.27
C HIS A 82 2.45 12.39 2.90
N LYS A 83 2.52 11.22 2.27
CA LYS A 83 1.43 10.25 2.14
C LYS A 83 1.50 9.29 3.33
N PRO A 84 0.40 9.09 4.08
CA PRO A 84 0.33 8.02 5.07
C PRO A 84 0.59 6.66 4.40
N ILE A 85 1.24 5.76 5.12
CA ILE A 85 1.42 4.37 4.71
C ILE A 85 0.70 3.45 5.68
N ILE A 86 0.04 2.42 5.16
CA ILE A 86 -0.63 1.38 5.94
C ILE A 86 0.04 0.05 5.63
N LEU A 87 0.17 -0.79 6.66
CA LEU A 87 0.58 -2.18 6.55
C LEU A 87 -0.65 -3.06 6.75
N GLU A 88 -0.96 -3.90 5.78
CA GLU A 88 -2.08 -4.85 5.84
C GLU A 88 -1.57 -6.28 5.68
N SER A 89 -2.27 -7.20 6.33
CA SER A 89 -2.10 -8.64 6.19
C SER A 89 -3.48 -9.26 6.10
N GLY A 90 -3.63 -10.31 5.29
CA GLY A 90 -4.91 -10.99 5.14
C GLY A 90 -4.83 -12.18 4.19
N ASP A 91 -5.83 -13.04 4.27
CA ASP A 91 -6.12 -14.00 3.21
C ASP A 91 -6.94 -13.27 2.15
N TRP A 92 -6.26 -12.81 1.10
CA TRP A 92 -6.86 -12.15 -0.06
C TRP A 92 -7.60 -13.14 -0.97
N GLU A 93 -8.07 -14.27 -0.44
CA GLU A 93 -9.01 -15.10 -1.16
C GLU A 93 -10.26 -14.24 -1.41
N ALA A 94 -10.48 -13.92 -2.69
CA ALA A 94 -11.72 -13.31 -3.12
C ALA A 94 -12.85 -14.26 -2.74
N SER A 95 -13.53 -13.97 -1.62
CA SER A 95 -14.80 -14.62 -1.34
C SER A 95 -15.68 -14.38 -2.57
N PRO A 96 -16.28 -15.42 -3.17
CA PRO A 96 -17.14 -15.22 -4.32
C PRO A 96 -18.21 -14.18 -3.95
N SER A 97 -18.23 -13.06 -4.66
CA SER A 97 -19.26 -12.06 -4.50
C SER A 97 -20.52 -12.58 -5.17
N TYR A 98 -21.37 -13.25 -4.40
CA TYR A 98 -22.71 -13.62 -4.85
C TYR A 98 -23.60 -12.39 -4.84
N PHE A 99 -24.53 -12.33 -5.80
CA PHE A 99 -25.64 -11.38 -5.72
C PHE A 99 -26.37 -11.59 -4.38
N LYS A 100 -26.37 -10.56 -3.54
CA LYS A 100 -27.12 -10.55 -2.27
C LYS A 100 -28.42 -9.80 -2.50
N PHE A 101 -29.50 -10.42 -2.07
CA PHE A 101 -30.84 -9.90 -2.17
C PHE A 101 -31.48 -9.92 -0.79
N GLU A 102 -32.04 -8.79 -0.36
CA GLU A 102 -32.74 -8.73 0.92
C GLU A 102 -34.13 -9.35 0.77
N ASN A 103 -34.39 -10.44 1.48
CA ASN A 103 -35.68 -11.16 1.39
C ASN A 103 -36.89 -10.27 1.71
N MET A 104 -36.71 -9.18 2.46
CA MET A 104 -37.77 -8.20 2.74
C MET A 104 -38.31 -7.54 1.46
N TRP A 105 -37.51 -7.43 0.40
CA TRP A 105 -37.97 -6.82 -0.85
C TRP A 105 -39.06 -7.64 -1.52
N LEU A 106 -39.10 -8.97 -1.32
CA LEU A 106 -40.24 -9.81 -1.76
C LEU A 106 -41.56 -9.48 -1.04
N GLN A 107 -41.49 -8.77 0.08
CA GLN A 107 -42.66 -8.36 0.86
C GLN A 107 -43.13 -6.95 0.53
N ALA A 108 -42.35 -6.17 -0.22
CA ALA A 108 -42.78 -4.83 -0.63
C ALA A 108 -43.88 -4.96 -1.70
N GLU A 109 -44.96 -4.21 -1.51
CA GLU A 109 -46.00 -4.05 -2.53
C GLU A 109 -45.36 -3.57 -3.84
N ASP A 110 -45.85 -4.10 -4.97
CA ASP A 110 -45.38 -3.80 -6.33
C ASP A 110 -43.95 -4.26 -6.69
N PHE A 111 -43.22 -4.90 -5.77
CA PHE A 111 -41.85 -5.34 -6.05
C PHE A 111 -41.78 -6.32 -7.23
N ILE A 112 -42.68 -7.30 -7.29
CA ILE A 112 -42.71 -8.31 -8.36
C ILE A 112 -43.00 -7.68 -9.72
N ASP A 113 -43.83 -6.65 -9.77
CA ASP A 113 -44.20 -5.98 -11.02
C ASP A 113 -43.06 -5.06 -11.51
N MET A 114 -42.31 -4.45 -10.58
CA MET A 114 -41.12 -3.68 -10.89
C MET A 114 -40.01 -4.50 -11.58
N ILE A 115 -39.87 -5.79 -11.28
CA ILE A 115 -38.83 -6.65 -11.88
C ILE A 115 -39.27 -7.27 -13.21
N LYS A 116 -40.57 -7.32 -13.49
CA LYS A 116 -41.11 -8.11 -14.60
C LYS A 116 -40.98 -7.46 -15.98
N GLY A 117 -40.85 -6.13 -16.06
CA GLY A 117 -40.69 -5.40 -17.32
C GLY A 117 -41.92 -5.45 -18.22
#